data_AF-A0A8E3B1U6-F1
#
_entry.id   AF-A0A8E3B1U6-F1
#
_cell.length_a   1.000
_cell.length_b   1.000
_cell.length_c   1.000
_cell.angle_alpha   90.00
_cell.angle_beta   90.00
_cell.angle_gamma   90.00
#
_symmetry.space_group_name_H-M   'P 1'
#
loop_
_entity.id
_entity.type
_entity.pdbx_description
1 polymer ?
#
loop_
_entity_poly.entity_id
_entity_poly.type
_entity_poly.pdbx_seq_one_letter_code
_entity_poly.pdbx_strand_id
1 'polypeptide(L)' 'MAVCDSCIVDAVNVTPAQVAQITGALGTTSDFERDKGVCGSCSQSKTVIRAK' A
#
# COMPACT_ATOMS: atom_id res chain seq x y z
N MET A 1 -5.05 3.97 -8.74
CA MET A 1 -3.99 2.94 -8.91
C MET A 1 -3.71 2.31 -7.55
N ALA A 2 -3.63 0.99 -7.46
CA ALA A 2 -3.42 0.29 -6.18
C ALA A 2 -1.97 -0.21 -6.08
N VAL A 3 -1.32 -0.02 -4.94
CA VAL A 3 0.10 -0.38 -4.73
C VAL A 3 0.25 -1.16 -3.43
N CYS A 4 1.07 -2.22 -3.43
CA CYS A 4 1.34 -3.01 -2.22
C CYS A 4 2.51 -2.45 -1.41
N ASP A 5 2.54 -2.78 -0.12
CA ASP A 5 3.55 -2.29 0.81
C ASP A 5 4.99 -2.61 0.37
N SER A 6 5.21 -3.79 -0.24
CA SER A 6 6.53 -4.17 -0.75
C SER A 6 7.03 -3.24 -1.86
N CYS A 7 6.14 -2.82 -2.77
CA CYS A 7 6.51 -1.89 -3.84
C CYS A 7 6.76 -0.48 -3.30
N ILE A 8 6.08 -0.09 -2.22
CA ILE A 8 6.30 1.21 -1.55
C ILE A 8 7.66 1.22 -0.84
N VAL A 9 8.00 0.12 -0.14
CA VAL A 9 9.32 -0.08 0.48
C VAL A 9 10.44 0.10 -0.54
N ASP A 10 10.32 -0.58 -1.68
CA ASP A 10 11.32 -0.56 -2.75
C ASP A 10 11.45 0.84 -3.39
N ALA A 11 10.34 1.50 -3.67
CA ALA A 11 10.33 2.80 -4.35
C ALA A 11 10.81 3.96 -3.47
N VAL A 12 10.53 3.93 -2.16
CA VAL A 12 10.78 5.06 -1.25
C VAL A 12 11.93 4.77 -0.27
N ASN A 13 12.54 3.58 -0.35
CA ASN A 13 13.65 3.13 0.49
C ASN A 13 13.37 3.29 2.00
N VAL A 14 12.16 2.87 2.39
CA VAL A 14 11.65 2.91 3.77
C VAL A 14 11.50 1.49 4.30
N THR A 15 11.54 1.32 5.62
CA THR A 15 11.40 -0.03 6.19
C THR A 15 9.96 -0.56 6.06
N PRO A 16 9.76 -1.89 6.00
CA PRO A 16 8.42 -2.49 5.97
C PRO A 16 7.53 -2.05 7.14
N ALA A 17 8.12 -1.86 8.33
CA ALA A 17 7.39 -1.39 9.51
C ALA A 17 6.85 0.03 9.33
N GLN A 18 7.66 0.94 8.78
CA GLN A 18 7.23 2.31 8.48
C GLN A 18 6.10 2.32 7.45
N VAL A 19 6.22 1.53 6.38
CA VAL A 19 5.15 1.44 5.36
C VAL A 19 3.86 0.89 5.95
N ALA A 20 3.93 -0.17 6.75
CA ALA A 20 2.74 -0.75 7.37
C ALA A 20 2.02 0.24 8.29
N GLN A 21 2.78 1.06 9.03
CA GLN A 21 2.25 2.13 9.89
C GLN A 21 1.59 3.24 9.05
N ILE A 22 2.28 3.74 8.02
CA ILE A 22 1.79 4.83 7.16
C ILE A 22 0.53 4.39 6.41
N THR A 23 0.60 3.27 5.70
CA THR A 23 -0.54 2.73 4.94
C THR A 23 -1.70 2.30 5.85
N GLY A 24 -1.41 1.91 7.10
CA GLY A 24 -2.41 1.63 8.13
C GLY A 24 -3.18 2.87 8.52
N ALA A 25 -2.46 3.94 8.86
CA ALA A 25 -3.07 5.23 9.17
C ALA A 25 -3.86 5.78 7.97
N LEU A 26 -3.31 5.72 6.76
CA LEU A 26 -4.01 6.13 5.55
C LEU A 26 -5.29 5.32 5.32
N GLY A 27 -5.25 4.00 5.52
CA GLY A 27 -6.44 3.15 5.40
C GLY A 27 -7.58 3.45 6.38
N THR A 28 -7.33 4.23 7.44
CA THR A 28 -8.39 4.73 8.34
C THR A 28 -9.04 6.03 7.88
N THR A 29 -8.47 6.71 6.88
CA THR A 29 -9.02 7.94 6.31
C THR A 29 -10.03 7.62 5.21
N SER A 30 -10.97 8.53 4.96
CA SER A 30 -12.00 8.33 3.95
C SER A 30 -11.46 8.27 2.52
N ASP A 31 -10.32 8.91 2.29
CA ASP A 31 -9.67 9.12 0.99
C ASP A 31 -8.89 7.91 0.49
N PHE A 32 -8.54 6.98 1.38
CA PHE A 32 -7.77 5.78 1.04
C PHE A 32 -8.51 4.52 1.47
N GLU A 33 -8.30 3.47 0.72
CA GLU A 33 -8.80 2.13 1.02
C GLU A 33 -7.62 1.17 1.03
N ARG A 34 -7.59 0.29 2.04
CA ARG A 34 -6.57 -0.74 2.18
C ARG A 34 -7.25 -2.11 2.27
N ASP A 35 -7.12 -2.89 1.22
CA ASP A 35 -7.75 -4.22 1.10
C ASP A 35 -6.89 -5.16 0.24
N LYS A 36 -7.33 -6.41 0.04
CA LYS A 36 -6.66 -7.35 -0.86
C LYS A 36 -6.99 -6.98 -2.30
N GLY A 37 -5.95 -6.80 -3.10
CA GLY A 37 -6.10 -6.49 -4.52
C GLY A 37 -4.84 -6.78 -5.32
N VAL A 38 -4.91 -6.57 -6.63
CA VAL A 38 -3.77 -6.70 -7.52
C VAL A 38 -2.95 -5.42 -7.47
N CYS A 39 -1.67 -5.53 -7.15
CA CYS A 39 -0.75 -4.40 -7.19
C CYS A 39 -0.49 -3.98 -8.64
N GLY A 40 -0.67 -2.70 -8.95
CA GLY A 40 -0.41 -2.16 -10.29
C GLY A 40 1.08 -2.12 -10.67
N SER A 41 1.99 -2.26 -9.69
CA SER A 41 3.44 -2.21 -9.93
C SER A 41 4.05 -3.59 -10.16
N CYS A 42 3.69 -4.60 -9.36
CA CYS A 42 4.26 -5.95 -9.46
C CYS A 42 3.28 -7.02 -9.93
N SER A 43 2.03 -6.64 -10.23
CA SER A 43 0.95 -7.52 -10.72
C SER A 43 0.60 -8.70 -9.81
N GLN A 44 1.07 -8.70 -8.56
CA GLN A 44 0.76 -9.73 -7.57
C GLN A 44 -0.46 -9.35 -6.72
N SER A 45 -1.24 -10.35 -6.33
CA SER A 45 -2.34 -10.20 -5.38
C SER A 45 -1.81 -10.11 -3.94
N LYS A 46 -1.91 -8.91 -3.35
CA LYS A 46 -1.41 -8.61 -1.99
C LYS A 46 -2.36 -7.64 -1.29
N THR A 47 -2.07 -7.33 -0.02
CA THR A 47 -2.65 -6.14 0.61
C THR A 47 -2.13 -4.90 -0.10
N VAL A 48 -3.03 -4.11 -0.66
CA VAL A 48 -2.74 -2.91 -1.43
C VAL A 48 -3.45 -1.72 -0.81
N ILE A 49 -2.86 -0.54 -0.97
CA ILE A 49 -3.50 0.74 -0.70
C ILE A 49 -3.87 1.40 -2.02
N ARG A 50 -5.06 1.99 -2.08
CA ARG A 50 -5.53 2.82 -3.20
C ARG A 50 -6.21 4.08 -2.68
N ALA A 51 -5.97 5.20 -3.33
CA ALA A 51 -6.84 6.36 -3.17
C ALA A 51 -8.21 6.06 -3.80
N LYS A 52 -9.28 6.54 -3.18
CA LYS A 52 -10.62 6.51 -3.76
C LYS A 52 -10.75 7.53 -4.90
#